data_AF-A0A1G7VK14-F1
#
_entry.id   AF-A0A1G7VK14-F1
#
_cell.length_a   1.000
_cell.length_b   1.000
_cell.length_c   1.000
_cell.angle_alpha   90.00
_cell.angle_beta   90.00
_cell.angle_gamma   90.00
#
_symmetry.space_group_name_H-M   'P 1'
#
loop_
_entity.id
_entity.type
_entity.pdbx_description
1 polymer ?
#
loop_
_entity_poly.entity_id
_entity_poly.type
_entity_poly.pdbx_seq_one_letter_code
_entity_poly.pdbx_strand_id
1 'polypeptide(L)'
;MNSYRITKYNPSNRDEYNVYSSDEWTAISDVGEEFSGVVFKLEEYLRVEELYVAAIIEMMECVGIKGLMVADLERYYETPRITSHHQIYTEQMVQLYHTVSENQFVSGQVLRDLCKLILRELMGFRLIFEDKMFVHFGYDYYMYIGVNNVCKDAIDSIQASGLFIEECESPYYQEDND
;
A
#
# COMPACT_ATOMS: atom_id res chain seq x y z
N MET A 1 10.07 6.39 15.66
CA MET A 1 9.77 7.09 14.38
C MET A 1 8.32 7.57 14.46
N ASN A 2 7.83 8.52 13.65
CA ASN A 2 6.39 8.83 13.66
C ASN A 2 5.70 7.80 12.77
N SER A 3 4.92 6.89 13.36
CA SER A 3 4.26 5.79 12.65
C SER A 3 2.76 6.04 12.48
N TYR A 4 2.26 5.81 11.27
CA TYR A 4 0.88 6.04 10.90
C TYR A 4 0.27 4.82 10.20
N ARG A 5 -0.96 4.47 10.58
CA ARG A 5 -1.85 3.57 9.83
C ARG A 5 -2.60 4.41 8.80
N ILE A 6 -2.49 4.05 7.52
CA ILE A 6 -3.20 4.67 6.40
C ILE A 6 -4.15 3.64 5.81
N THR A 7 -5.43 3.98 5.66
CA THR A 7 -6.44 3.05 5.16
C THR A 7 -7.67 3.74 4.55
N LYS A 8 -8.39 3.04 3.66
CA LYS A 8 -9.70 3.45 3.13
C LYS A 8 -10.82 3.37 4.19
N TYR A 9 -10.62 2.61 5.26
CA TYR A 9 -11.65 2.36 6.27
C TYR A 9 -11.82 3.53 7.23
N ASN A 10 -13.04 4.06 7.29
CA ASN A 10 -13.40 5.09 8.28
C ASN A 10 -13.27 4.53 9.71
N PRO A 11 -12.39 5.08 10.58
CA PRO A 11 -12.20 4.57 11.93
C PRO A 11 -13.45 4.69 12.80
N SER A 12 -14.42 5.52 12.41
CA SER A 12 -15.74 5.65 13.06
C SER A 12 -16.59 4.38 12.98
N ASN A 13 -16.24 3.43 12.10
CA ASN A 13 -16.92 2.14 11.94
C ASN A 13 -16.17 0.98 12.63
N ARG A 14 -15.12 1.27 13.41
CA ARG A 14 -14.49 0.30 14.32
C ARG A 14 -15.24 0.27 15.66
N ASP A 15 -15.27 -0.89 16.29
CA ASP A 15 -15.74 -1.02 17.68
C ASP A 15 -14.65 -0.65 18.72
N GLU A 16 -14.97 -0.78 20.01
CA GLU A 16 -14.02 -0.52 21.11
C GLU A 16 -12.81 -1.46 21.14
N TYR A 17 -12.84 -2.57 20.38
CA TYR A 17 -11.75 -3.53 20.21
C TYR A 17 -10.99 -3.32 18.89
N ASN A 18 -11.20 -2.19 18.20
CA ASN A 18 -10.68 -1.86 16.86
C ASN A 18 -11.18 -2.77 15.72
N VAL A 19 -12.20 -3.60 15.92
CA VAL A 19 -12.75 -4.48 14.88
C VAL A 19 -13.58 -3.66 13.90
N TYR A 20 -13.19 -3.68 12.62
CA TYR A 20 -13.96 -3.06 11.54
C TYR A 20 -15.12 -3.97 11.12
N SER A 21 -16.30 -3.39 10.91
CA SER A 21 -17.56 -4.16 10.76
C SER A 21 -18.43 -3.77 9.56
N SER A 22 -17.96 -2.85 8.70
CA SER A 22 -18.71 -2.47 7.50
C SER A 22 -18.51 -3.48 6.37
N ASP A 23 -19.58 -3.76 5.64
CA ASP A 23 -19.59 -4.62 4.47
C ASP A 23 -19.02 -3.87 3.25
N GLU A 24 -17.70 -4.00 3.08
CA GLU A 24 -16.91 -3.38 2.01
C GLU A 24 -15.82 -4.35 1.51
N TRP A 25 -15.44 -4.22 0.24
CA TRP A 25 -14.36 -4.98 -0.39
C TRP A 25 -13.02 -4.84 0.35
N THR A 26 -12.19 -5.88 0.30
CA THR A 26 -10.85 -5.88 0.93
C THR A 26 -9.71 -6.23 -0.05
N ALA A 27 -10.01 -6.83 -1.20
CA ALA A 27 -9.02 -7.31 -2.17
C ALA A 27 -9.39 -7.00 -3.64
N ILE A 28 -8.44 -7.19 -4.57
CA ILE A 28 -8.71 -7.10 -6.02
C ILE A 28 -9.63 -8.23 -6.52
N SER A 29 -9.62 -9.38 -5.83
CA SER A 29 -10.49 -10.52 -6.15
C SER A 29 -11.98 -10.20 -6.06
N ASP A 30 -12.33 -9.16 -5.32
CA ASP A 30 -13.71 -8.83 -4.97
C ASP A 30 -14.39 -7.99 -6.08
N VAL A 31 -13.63 -7.59 -7.12
CA VAL A 31 -14.17 -6.83 -8.25
C VAL A 31 -15.23 -7.65 -8.99
N GLY A 32 -16.47 -7.17 -8.95
CA GLY A 32 -17.65 -7.87 -9.47
C GLY A 32 -18.59 -8.41 -8.40
N GLU A 33 -18.13 -8.54 -7.15
CA GLU A 33 -18.96 -8.92 -6.00
C GLU A 33 -19.82 -7.73 -5.51
N GLU A 34 -20.86 -8.01 -4.73
CA GLU A 34 -21.81 -7.02 -4.20
C GLU A 34 -21.57 -6.74 -2.72
N PHE A 35 -21.39 -5.46 -2.37
CA PHE A 35 -21.21 -4.97 -0.99
C PHE A 35 -22.28 -3.91 -0.70
N SER A 36 -23.00 -4.05 0.41
CA SER A 36 -24.09 -3.14 0.80
C SER A 36 -25.12 -2.86 -0.31
N GLY A 37 -25.38 -3.84 -1.18
CA GLY A 37 -26.30 -3.71 -2.33
C GLY A 37 -25.71 -3.01 -3.56
N VAL A 38 -24.39 -2.83 -3.63
CA VAL A 38 -23.67 -2.18 -4.74
C VAL A 38 -22.56 -3.08 -5.26
N VAL A 39 -22.57 -3.36 -6.56
CA VAL A 39 -21.49 -4.11 -7.23
C VAL A 39 -20.19 -3.30 -7.20
N PHE A 40 -19.13 -3.87 -6.62
CA PHE A 40 -17.81 -3.29 -6.59
C PHE A 40 -17.16 -3.35 -7.98
N LYS A 41 -16.62 -2.21 -8.44
CA LYS A 41 -16.14 -2.03 -9.81
C LYS A 41 -14.64 -1.84 -9.88
N LEU A 42 -14.06 -2.27 -10.99
CA LEU A 42 -12.63 -2.15 -11.26
C LEU A 42 -12.15 -0.70 -11.25
N GLU A 43 -12.97 0.25 -11.71
CA GLU A 43 -12.62 1.67 -11.69
C GLU A 43 -12.47 2.22 -10.26
N GLU A 44 -13.26 1.71 -9.31
CA GLU A 44 -13.17 2.11 -7.90
C GLU A 44 -11.95 1.47 -7.22
N TYR A 45 -11.66 0.20 -7.52
CA TYR A 45 -10.41 -0.44 -7.11
C TYR A 45 -9.19 0.37 -7.56
N LEU A 46 -9.12 0.70 -8.86
CA LEU A 46 -7.99 1.44 -9.44
C LEU A 46 -7.89 2.88 -8.91
N ARG A 47 -9.03 3.51 -8.59
CA ARG A 47 -9.07 4.82 -7.93
C ARG A 47 -8.43 4.76 -6.54
N VAL A 48 -8.84 3.79 -5.71
CA VAL A 48 -8.33 3.66 -4.33
C VAL A 48 -6.88 3.18 -4.32
N GLU A 49 -6.48 2.27 -5.22
CA GLU A 49 -5.08 1.91 -5.44
C GLU A 49 -4.18 3.14 -5.64
N GLU A 50 -4.55 4.08 -6.52
CA GLU A 50 -3.75 5.27 -6.78
C GLU A 50 -3.68 6.21 -5.56
N LEU A 51 -4.69 6.24 -4.67
CA LEU A 51 -4.61 7.01 -3.43
C LEU A 51 -3.52 6.48 -2.49
N TYR A 52 -3.36 5.15 -2.38
CA TYR A 52 -2.31 4.54 -1.55
C TYR A 52 -0.93 4.81 -2.15
N VAL A 53 -0.80 4.70 -3.48
CA VAL A 53 0.43 5.06 -4.19
C VAL A 53 0.76 6.55 -3.98
N ALA A 54 -0.23 7.45 -4.08
CA ALA A 54 -0.04 8.87 -3.83
C ALA A 54 0.42 9.16 -2.39
N ALA A 55 -0.22 8.56 -1.39
CA ALA A 55 0.14 8.72 0.02
C ALA A 55 1.59 8.32 0.33
N ILE A 56 2.11 7.26 -0.30
CA ILE A 56 3.52 6.89 -0.21
C ILE A 56 4.41 8.00 -0.78
N ILE A 57 4.09 8.52 -1.96
CA ILE A 57 4.89 9.56 -2.62
C ILE A 57 4.86 10.89 -1.85
N GLU A 58 3.71 11.31 -1.31
CA GLU A 58 3.59 12.53 -0.50
C GLU A 58 4.44 12.45 0.78
N MET A 59 4.46 11.28 1.44
CA MET A 59 5.32 11.04 2.60
C MET A 59 6.82 11.04 2.22
N MET A 60 7.19 10.46 1.08
CA MET A 60 8.57 10.51 0.56
C MET A 60 9.04 11.92 0.24
N GLU A 61 8.18 12.73 -0.40
CA GLU A 61 8.46 14.12 -0.74
C GLU A 61 8.65 14.96 0.52
N CYS A 62 7.84 14.75 1.56
CA CYS A 62 8.02 15.37 2.87
C CYS A 62 9.40 15.09 3.49
N VAL A 63 9.84 13.83 3.54
CA VAL A 63 11.17 13.48 4.10
C VAL A 63 12.34 13.69 3.13
N GLY A 64 12.06 14.20 1.91
CA GLY A 64 13.07 14.56 0.92
C GLY A 64 13.78 13.37 0.26
N ILE A 65 13.16 12.18 0.22
CA ILE A 65 13.72 10.99 -0.43
C ILE A 65 13.11 10.76 -1.81
N LYS A 66 13.89 10.16 -2.73
CA LYS A 66 13.49 9.96 -4.13
C LYS A 66 13.06 8.53 -4.46
N GLY A 67 13.27 7.61 -3.54
CA GLY A 67 13.04 6.19 -3.72
C GLY A 67 13.18 5.45 -2.40
N LEU A 68 12.85 4.17 -2.43
CA LEU A 68 12.87 3.26 -1.30
C LEU A 68 13.59 1.97 -1.73
N MET A 69 14.17 1.25 -0.78
CA MET A 69 14.74 -0.07 -0.98
C MET A 69 13.66 -1.13 -0.74
N VAL A 70 13.54 -2.10 -1.65
CA VAL A 70 12.72 -3.30 -1.47
C VAL A 70 13.37 -4.19 -0.40
N ALA A 71 12.58 -4.62 0.58
CA ALA A 71 12.96 -5.52 1.66
C ALA A 71 11.93 -6.65 1.80
N ASP A 72 12.38 -7.86 2.18
CA ASP A 72 11.54 -9.02 2.48
C ASP A 72 10.63 -9.46 1.30
N LEU A 73 11.24 -9.63 0.13
CA LEU A 73 10.55 -9.85 -1.14
C LEU A 73 10.03 -11.28 -1.33
N GLU A 74 8.71 -11.43 -1.30
CA GLU A 74 7.96 -12.65 -1.58
C GLU A 74 7.15 -12.56 -2.89
N ARG A 75 6.91 -13.69 -3.55
CA ARG A 75 6.08 -13.78 -4.77
C ARG A 75 5.01 -14.84 -4.60
N TYR A 76 3.75 -14.48 -4.82
CA TYR A 76 2.63 -15.35 -4.46
C TYR A 76 2.08 -16.19 -5.60
N TYR A 77 2.41 -15.89 -6.87
CA TYR A 77 1.87 -16.64 -8.02
C TYR A 77 2.86 -16.83 -9.18
N GLU A 78 2.99 -18.05 -9.71
CA GLU A 78 3.68 -18.31 -10.99
C GLU A 78 2.82 -17.90 -12.20
N THR A 79 2.65 -16.59 -12.39
CA THR A 79 2.16 -15.90 -13.60
C THR A 79 0.65 -15.82 -13.96
N PRO A 80 -0.34 -16.59 -13.45
CA PRO A 80 -1.57 -16.81 -14.24
C PRO A 80 -2.57 -15.65 -14.19
N ARG A 81 -2.48 -14.82 -13.14
CA ARG A 81 -3.31 -13.63 -12.95
C ARG A 81 -2.88 -12.47 -13.85
N ILE A 82 -1.61 -12.37 -14.20
CA ILE A 82 -1.06 -11.26 -15.00
C ILE A 82 -1.52 -11.36 -16.46
N THR A 83 -1.47 -12.56 -17.05
CA THR A 83 -1.87 -12.80 -18.45
C THR A 83 -3.38 -12.78 -18.68
N SER A 84 -4.18 -13.12 -17.67
CA SER A 84 -5.65 -13.12 -17.75
C SER A 84 -6.28 -11.72 -17.63
N HIS A 85 -5.57 -10.76 -17.03
CA HIS A 85 -6.06 -9.39 -16.79
C HIS A 85 -5.19 -8.33 -17.49
N HIS A 86 -4.85 -8.59 -18.75
CA HIS A 86 -3.92 -7.77 -19.56
C HIS A 86 -4.30 -6.28 -19.68
N GLN A 87 -5.56 -5.90 -19.36
CA GLN A 87 -6.03 -4.52 -19.38
C GLN A 87 -5.53 -3.66 -18.21
N ILE A 88 -5.12 -4.26 -17.08
CA ILE A 88 -4.59 -3.51 -15.91
C ILE A 88 -3.09 -3.69 -15.70
N TYR A 89 -2.46 -4.67 -16.33
CA TYR A 89 -1.02 -4.93 -16.24
C TYR A 89 -0.31 -4.47 -17.51
N THR A 90 0.58 -3.48 -17.39
CA THR A 90 1.47 -3.09 -18.50
C THR A 90 2.58 -4.13 -18.67
N GLU A 91 3.15 -4.24 -19.87
CA GLU A 91 4.34 -5.08 -20.12
C GLU A 91 5.50 -4.76 -19.14
N GLN A 92 5.61 -3.49 -18.72
CA GLN A 92 6.58 -3.03 -17.74
C GLN A 92 6.30 -3.61 -16.34
N MET A 93 5.04 -3.61 -15.89
CA MET A 93 4.64 -4.28 -14.63
C MET A 93 4.89 -5.79 -14.69
N VAL A 94 4.60 -6.44 -15.82
CA VAL A 94 4.88 -7.88 -16.01
C VAL A 94 6.37 -8.16 -15.90
N GLN A 95 7.21 -7.39 -16.60
CA GLN A 95 8.66 -7.54 -16.53
C GLN A 95 9.18 -7.27 -15.12
N LEU A 96 8.70 -6.21 -14.47
CA LEU A 96 9.09 -5.80 -13.13
C LEU A 96 8.79 -6.87 -12.07
N TYR A 97 7.62 -7.52 -12.16
CA TYR A 97 7.27 -8.68 -11.33
C TYR A 97 8.36 -9.76 -11.37
N HIS A 98 8.89 -10.06 -12.55
CA HIS A 98 9.95 -11.05 -12.73
C HIS A 98 11.36 -10.55 -12.38
N THR A 99 11.66 -9.25 -12.54
CA THR A 99 13.02 -8.72 -12.37
C THR A 99 13.33 -8.03 -11.05
N VAL A 100 12.32 -7.63 -10.26
CA VAL A 100 12.59 -6.96 -8.98
C VAL A 100 13.37 -7.87 -8.03
N SER A 101 14.40 -7.34 -7.38
CA SER A 101 15.23 -8.12 -6.45
C SER A 101 15.16 -7.59 -5.01
N GLU A 102 15.48 -8.48 -4.08
CA GLU A 102 15.80 -8.14 -2.70
C GLU A 102 16.87 -7.03 -2.65
N ASN A 103 16.77 -6.10 -1.68
CA ASN A 103 17.59 -4.89 -1.56
C ASN A 103 17.64 -3.96 -2.79
N GLN A 104 16.71 -4.07 -3.75
CA GLN A 104 16.70 -3.17 -4.91
C GLN A 104 16.19 -1.78 -4.53
N PHE A 105 17.00 -0.74 -4.79
CA PHE A 105 16.54 0.64 -4.70
C PHE A 105 15.67 1.01 -5.91
N VAL A 106 14.44 1.47 -5.65
CA VAL A 106 13.42 1.79 -6.66
C VAL A 106 12.86 3.19 -6.47
N SER A 107 12.55 3.86 -7.59
CA SER A 107 12.08 5.25 -7.61
C SER A 107 11.16 5.51 -8.80
N GLY A 108 10.46 6.65 -8.79
CA GLY A 108 9.60 7.08 -9.89
C GLY A 108 8.54 6.04 -10.27
N GLN A 109 8.38 5.78 -11.57
CA GLN A 109 7.38 4.84 -12.07
C GLN A 109 7.60 3.40 -11.58
N VAL A 110 8.85 2.96 -11.44
CA VAL A 110 9.18 1.59 -10.96
C VAL A 110 8.67 1.37 -9.53
N LEU A 111 8.80 2.38 -8.67
CA LEU A 111 8.24 2.34 -7.32
C LEU A 111 6.70 2.32 -7.36
N ARG A 112 6.07 3.19 -8.17
CA ARG A 112 4.60 3.21 -8.31
C ARG A 112 4.07 1.86 -8.79
N ASP A 113 4.70 1.26 -9.79
CA ASP A 113 4.31 -0.03 -10.35
C ASP A 113 4.46 -1.16 -9.32
N LEU A 114 5.53 -1.16 -8.50
CA LEU A 114 5.68 -2.11 -7.39
C LEU A 114 4.58 -1.96 -6.34
N CYS A 115 4.28 -0.73 -5.90
CA CYS A 115 3.18 -0.48 -4.96
C CYS A 115 1.85 -1.03 -5.48
N LYS A 116 1.60 -0.97 -6.80
CA LYS A 116 0.43 -1.58 -7.43
C LYS A 116 0.50 -3.11 -7.45
N LEU A 117 1.67 -3.72 -7.69
CA LEU A 117 1.83 -5.17 -7.66
C LEU A 117 1.53 -5.79 -6.28
N ILE A 118 1.89 -5.11 -5.18
CA ILE A 118 1.58 -5.56 -3.81
C ILE A 118 0.12 -5.31 -3.41
N LEU A 119 -0.46 -4.15 -3.75
CA LEU A 119 -1.89 -3.87 -3.53
C LEU A 119 -2.82 -4.81 -4.32
N ARG A 120 -2.31 -5.44 -5.39
CA ARG A 120 -2.96 -6.49 -6.19
C ARG A 120 -2.64 -7.92 -5.73
N GLU A 121 -2.01 -8.07 -4.57
CA GLU A 121 -1.70 -9.35 -3.93
C GLU A 121 -0.79 -10.28 -4.75
N LEU A 122 -0.02 -9.75 -5.71
CA LEU A 122 0.87 -10.58 -6.54
C LEU A 122 2.18 -10.93 -5.82
N MET A 123 2.60 -10.09 -4.88
CA MET A 123 3.87 -10.17 -4.17
C MET A 123 3.76 -9.49 -2.80
N GLY A 124 4.61 -9.94 -1.87
CA GLY A 124 4.83 -9.30 -0.59
C GLY A 124 6.20 -8.64 -0.58
N PHE A 125 6.31 -7.51 0.11
CA PHE A 125 7.56 -6.84 0.45
C PHE A 125 7.23 -5.68 1.39
N ARG A 126 8.26 -5.11 2.00
CA ARG A 126 8.26 -3.78 2.59
C ARG A 126 9.22 -2.86 1.84
N LEU A 127 9.02 -1.56 2.02
CA LEU A 127 9.85 -0.53 1.40
C LEU A 127 10.52 0.27 2.51
N ILE A 128 11.83 0.41 2.49
CA ILE A 128 12.59 1.07 3.57
C ILE A 128 13.62 2.06 3.02
N PHE A 129 13.93 3.09 3.79
CA PHE A 129 15.06 3.99 3.52
C PHE A 129 15.72 4.40 4.84
N GLU A 130 16.83 3.74 5.16
CA GLU A 130 17.64 4.01 6.36
C GLU A 130 16.75 4.06 7.62
N ASP A 131 17.00 5.03 8.50
CA ASP A 131 16.17 5.39 9.65
C ASP A 131 15.09 6.46 9.31
N LYS A 132 14.86 6.74 8.01
CA LYS A 132 14.03 7.87 7.57
C LYS A 132 12.60 7.51 7.28
N MET A 133 12.37 6.38 6.60
CA MET A 133 11.05 5.98 6.17
C MET A 133 10.91 4.46 6.06
N PHE A 134 9.75 3.93 6.45
CA PHE A 134 9.28 2.60 6.02
C PHE A 134 7.87 2.69 5.43
N VAL A 135 7.53 1.73 4.58
CA VAL A 135 6.15 1.38 4.19
C VAL A 135 5.99 -0.13 4.38
N HIS A 136 5.04 -0.52 5.22
CA HIS A 136 4.63 -1.90 5.41
C HIS A 136 3.20 -2.09 4.90
N PHE A 137 2.96 -3.15 4.14
CA PHE A 137 1.66 -3.51 3.61
C PHE A 137 1.10 -4.64 4.44
N GLY A 138 -0.03 -4.40 5.11
CA GLY A 138 -0.81 -5.44 5.76
C GLY A 138 -1.94 -5.93 4.87
N TYR A 139 -2.66 -6.93 5.37
CA TYR A 139 -3.87 -7.46 4.73
C TYR A 139 -4.96 -6.40 4.60
N ASP A 140 -5.96 -6.70 3.76
CA ASP A 140 -7.21 -5.97 3.65
C ASP A 140 -7.04 -4.45 3.46
N TYR A 141 -6.03 -3.98 2.72
CA TYR A 141 -5.82 -2.54 2.50
C TYR A 141 -5.47 -1.75 3.79
N TYR A 142 -4.80 -2.37 4.77
CA TYR A 142 -4.09 -1.66 5.85
C TYR A 142 -2.63 -1.38 5.45
N MET A 143 -2.26 -0.11 5.32
CA MET A 143 -0.87 0.30 5.08
C MET A 143 -0.31 1.02 6.31
N TYR A 144 0.98 0.84 6.59
CA TYR A 144 1.67 1.51 7.68
C TYR A 144 2.88 2.26 7.16
N ILE A 145 2.96 3.57 7.43
CA ILE A 145 4.09 4.41 7.05
C ILE A 145 4.74 5.00 8.31
N GLY A 146 6.03 4.75 8.47
CA GLY A 146 6.86 5.42 9.46
C GLY A 146 7.70 6.50 8.78
N VAL A 147 7.78 7.70 9.37
CA VAL A 147 8.66 8.80 8.92
C VAL A 147 9.40 9.46 10.09
N ASN A 148 10.67 9.81 9.91
CA ASN A 148 11.51 10.38 10.97
C ASN A 148 11.18 11.84 11.33
N ASN A 149 10.42 12.54 10.48
CA ASN A 149 9.94 13.90 10.70
C ASN A 149 8.39 13.94 10.70
N VAL A 150 7.81 14.97 11.32
CA VAL A 150 6.34 15.16 11.30
C VAL A 150 5.92 15.77 9.97
N CYS A 151 5.20 14.99 9.16
CA CYS A 151 4.82 15.33 7.79
C CYS A 151 3.43 15.97 7.69
N LYS A 152 3.18 17.06 8.43
CA LYS A 152 1.83 17.60 8.59
C LYS A 152 1.12 17.88 7.25
N ASP A 153 1.76 18.56 6.32
CA ASP A 153 1.12 18.94 5.04
C ASP A 153 0.76 17.70 4.20
N ALA A 154 1.56 16.63 4.27
CA ALA A 154 1.24 15.33 3.65
C ALA A 154 0.12 14.59 4.38
N ILE A 155 0.09 14.64 5.72
CA ILE A 155 -1.00 14.06 6.53
C ILE A 155 -2.34 14.75 6.19
N ASP A 156 -2.36 16.09 6.16
CA ASP A 156 -3.53 16.89 5.81
C ASP A 156 -3.99 16.61 4.35
N SER A 157 -3.05 16.42 3.42
CA SER A 157 -3.32 16.05 2.01
C SER A 157 -3.89 14.64 1.86
N ILE A 158 -3.29 13.64 2.53
CA ILE A 158 -3.78 12.26 2.56
C ILE A 158 -5.21 12.20 3.11
N GLN A 159 -5.53 12.96 4.17
CA GLN A 159 -6.89 13.10 4.68
C GLN A 159 -7.85 13.73 3.66
N ALA A 160 -7.43 14.80 2.99
CA ALA A 160 -8.22 15.46 1.96
C ALA A 160 -8.49 14.58 0.73
N SER A 161 -7.63 13.58 0.46
CA SER A 161 -7.80 12.60 -0.62
C SER A 161 -8.95 11.61 -0.39
N GLY A 162 -9.43 11.48 0.86
CA GLY A 162 -10.44 10.51 1.28
C GLY A 162 -9.88 9.24 1.92
N LEU A 163 -8.57 9.16 2.14
CA LEU A 163 -7.97 8.14 3.02
C LEU A 163 -7.99 8.59 4.47
N PHE A 164 -8.08 7.63 5.38
CA PHE A 164 -7.95 7.85 6.82
C PHE A 164 -6.50 7.57 7.24
N ILE A 165 -5.96 8.44 8.08
CA ILE A 165 -4.62 8.32 8.65
C ILE A 165 -4.68 8.55 10.16
N GLU A 166 -4.09 7.63 10.91
CA GLU A 166 -4.15 7.55 12.37
C GLU A 166 -2.73 7.27 12.90
N GLU A 167 -2.32 7.89 14.01
CA GLU A 167 -1.08 7.50 14.70
C GLU A 167 -1.19 6.04 15.17
N CYS A 168 -0.27 5.20 14.71
CA CYS A 168 -0.32 3.76 14.96
C CYS A 168 1.05 3.14 14.65
N GLU A 169 1.64 2.46 15.62
CA GLU A 169 2.83 1.63 15.38
C GLU A 169 2.50 0.48 14.43
N SER A 170 3.45 0.17 13.55
CA SER A 170 3.26 -0.92 12.59
C SER A 170 3.33 -2.28 13.31
N PRO A 171 2.37 -3.19 13.11
CA PRO A 171 2.44 -4.55 13.67
C PRO A 171 3.57 -5.38 13.04
N TYR A 172 4.15 -4.92 11.92
CA TYR A 172 5.30 -5.51 11.24
C TYR A 172 6.64 -4.91 11.68
N TYR A 173 6.64 -4.05 12.72
CA TYR A 173 7.87 -3.60 13.32
C TYR A 173 8.48 -4.74 14.14
N GLN A 174 9.46 -5.45 13.57
CA GLN A 174 10.33 -6.31 14.36
C GLN A 174 11.28 -5.41 15.12
N GLU A 175 11.22 -5.45 16.45
CA GLU A 175 12.38 -5.06 17.25
C GLU A 175 13.49 -6.07 16.94
N ASP A 176 14.57 -5.60 16.32
CA ASP A 176 15.82 -6.35 16.24
C ASP A 176 16.24 -6.67 17.68
N ASN A 177 16.04 -7.93 18.08
CA ASN A 177 16.55 -8.42 19.35
C ASN A 177 18.03 -8.75 19.16
N ASP A 178 18.89 -7.82 19.58
CA ASP A 178 20.36 -7.93 19.68
C ASP A 178 20.83 -9.24 20.39
#